data_AF-A0A850I677-F1
#
_entry.id   AF-A0A850I677-F1
#
_cell.length_a   1.000
_cell.length_b   1.000
_cell.length_c   1.000
_cell.angle_alpha   90.00
_cell.angle_beta   90.00
_cell.angle_gamma   90.00
#
_symmetry.space_group_name_H-M   'P 1'
#
loop_
_entity.id
_entity.type
_entity.pdbx_description
1 polymer ?
#
loop_
_entity_poly.entity_id
_entity_poly.type
_entity_poly.pdbx_seq_one_letter_code
_entity_poly.pdbx_strand_id
1 'polypeptide(L)'
;MTKTVTPHLRKLSTIEDEATGDFYVRFSIRTEDGCKREIELPRADLTEPTTLAKKLFGLGAVLPPKGQRAAYLSKLADAPCSRNLKRVGRSGWQDNFLTFVWQTKVLGIDEGRLIGPRVSTDESERGRVRISGTYESWKDSVGVLSKFSSYAMLAVASAFAAPLLLVSAEDSFAICLAARTRSGKTAIAQMGASVVGLGQKSNLMTWHNTEAGLEEQLPRFNDCLSVIDDFETMKGSDVHKYERIRNVSYGVGAGAEKQRHSSFATRTRLWRTIVTKRQPLWPDGKRRRSIAILSADKV
;
A
#
# COMPACT_ATOMS: atom_id res chain seq x y z
N MET A 1 0.35 -44.39 6.87
CA MET A 1 -1.00 -43.86 7.15
C MET A 1 -1.05 -42.40 6.72
N THR A 2 -1.71 -42.08 5.60
CA THR A 2 -2.00 -40.70 5.20
C THR A 2 -3.08 -40.14 6.13
N LYS A 3 -2.79 -39.05 6.86
CA LYS A 3 -3.80 -38.37 7.68
C LYS A 3 -4.81 -37.71 6.74
N THR A 4 -6.04 -38.21 6.72
CA THR A 4 -7.14 -37.60 5.95
C THR A 4 -7.45 -36.21 6.52
N VAL A 5 -6.98 -35.16 5.84
CA VAL A 5 -7.18 -33.78 6.26
C VAL A 5 -8.66 -33.42 6.12
N THR A 6 -9.35 -33.12 7.22
CA THR A 6 -10.77 -32.76 7.18
C THR A 6 -10.96 -31.37 6.56
N PRO A 7 -11.84 -31.21 5.55
CA PRO A 7 -12.14 -29.90 4.97
C PRO A 7 -12.68 -28.96 6.05
N HIS A 8 -12.19 -27.71 6.04
CA HIS A 8 -12.68 -26.65 6.90
C HIS A 8 -12.75 -25.37 6.05
N LEU A 9 -13.97 -24.95 5.74
CA LEU A 9 -14.24 -23.69 5.06
C LEU A 9 -15.26 -22.90 5.90
N ARG A 10 -14.88 -21.69 6.31
CA ARG A 10 -15.74 -20.80 7.09
C ARG A 10 -15.68 -19.38 6.54
N LYS A 11 -16.84 -18.77 6.31
CA LYS A 11 -17.00 -17.35 5.99
C LYS A 11 -16.65 -16.51 7.23
N LEU A 12 -15.72 -15.56 7.11
CA LEU A 12 -15.21 -14.74 8.21
C LEU A 12 -15.75 -13.32 8.20
N SER A 13 -15.68 -12.66 7.04
CA SER A 13 -16.18 -11.30 6.85
C SER A 13 -16.65 -11.06 5.42
N THR A 14 -17.64 -10.18 5.25
CA THR A 14 -17.85 -9.47 3.99
C THR A 14 -16.96 -8.23 4.00
N ILE A 15 -16.42 -7.82 2.85
CA ILE A 15 -15.56 -6.65 2.71
C ILE A 15 -16.10 -5.79 1.57
N GLU A 16 -16.37 -4.52 1.83
CA GLU A 16 -16.60 -3.51 0.79
C GLU A 16 -15.27 -2.84 0.42
N ASP A 17 -14.91 -2.80 -0.87
CA ASP A 17 -13.69 -2.16 -1.35
C ASP A 17 -14.00 -0.71 -1.78
N GLU A 18 -13.62 0.28 -0.98
CA GLU A 18 -13.95 1.70 -1.24
C GLU A 18 -13.39 2.22 -2.57
N ALA A 19 -12.27 1.65 -3.05
CA ALA A 19 -11.64 2.08 -4.29
C ALA A 19 -12.47 1.70 -5.52
N THR A 20 -13.02 0.49 -5.57
CA THR A 20 -13.74 -0.02 -6.75
C THR A 20 -15.27 -0.06 -6.57
N GLY A 21 -15.75 -0.12 -5.33
CA GLY A 21 -17.14 -0.42 -4.98
C GLY A 21 -17.46 -1.93 -4.98
N ASP A 22 -16.47 -2.79 -5.22
CA ASP A 22 -16.67 -4.25 -5.26
C ASP A 22 -16.81 -4.82 -3.85
N PHE A 23 -17.64 -5.85 -3.74
CA PHE A 23 -17.73 -6.66 -2.53
C PHE A 23 -16.84 -7.90 -2.65
N TYR A 24 -16.12 -8.21 -1.58
CA TYR A 24 -15.33 -9.42 -1.39
C TYR A 24 -15.85 -10.19 -0.17
N VAL A 25 -15.52 -11.47 -0.09
CA VAL A 25 -15.78 -12.31 1.07
C VAL A 25 -14.47 -12.97 1.49
N ARG A 26 -14.13 -12.85 2.78
CA ARG A 26 -12.98 -13.52 3.38
C ARG A 26 -13.38 -14.87 3.95
N PHE A 27 -12.60 -15.90 3.65
CA PHE A 27 -12.79 -17.26 4.14
C PHE A 27 -11.58 -17.74 4.92
N SER A 28 -11.81 -18.50 6.00
CA SER A 28 -10.82 -19.40 6.58
C SER A 28 -10.92 -20.74 5.88
N ILE A 29 -9.89 -21.11 5.13
CA ILE A 29 -9.73 -22.43 4.52
C ILE A 29 -8.72 -23.27 5.32
N ARG A 30 -8.79 -24.59 5.18
CA ARG A 30 -7.68 -25.49 5.50
C ARG A 30 -7.05 -26.00 4.20
N THR A 31 -5.74 -25.89 4.10
CA THR A 31 -4.95 -26.36 2.95
C THR A 31 -4.47 -27.81 3.14
N GLU A 32 -3.95 -28.45 2.07
CA GLU A 32 -3.53 -29.87 2.10
C GLU A 32 -2.39 -30.17 3.09
N ASP A 33 -1.55 -29.17 3.38
CA ASP A 33 -0.54 -29.15 4.46
C ASP A 33 -1.16 -29.18 5.89
N GLY A 34 -2.48 -29.12 6.01
CA GLY A 34 -3.22 -29.04 7.27
C GLY A 34 -3.31 -27.64 7.88
N CYS A 35 -2.59 -26.66 7.33
CA CYS A 35 -2.57 -25.28 7.80
C CYS A 35 -3.92 -24.60 7.58
N LYS A 36 -4.27 -23.65 8.45
CA LYS A 36 -5.38 -22.72 8.19
C LYS A 36 -4.84 -21.48 7.48
N ARG A 37 -5.51 -21.03 6.43
CA ARG A 37 -5.18 -19.80 5.69
C ARG A 37 -6.44 -18.92 5.56
N GLU A 38 -6.25 -17.61 5.62
CA GLU A 38 -7.29 -16.66 5.23
C GLU A 38 -7.11 -16.30 3.75
N ILE A 39 -8.20 -16.36 2.99
CA ILE A 39 -8.24 -15.98 1.57
C ILE A 39 -9.41 -15.02 1.34
N GLU A 40 -9.30 -14.18 0.33
CA GLU A 40 -10.38 -13.29 -0.11
C GLU A 40 -10.77 -13.61 -1.55
N LEU A 41 -12.07 -13.72 -1.80
CA LEU A 41 -12.63 -13.93 -3.14
C LEU A 41 -13.66 -12.82 -3.44
N PRO A 42 -13.75 -12.32 -4.68
CA PRO A 42 -14.87 -11.51 -5.14
C PRO A 42 -16.21 -12.13 -4.74
N ARG A 43 -17.16 -11.33 -4.25
CA ARG A 43 -18.51 -11.79 -3.90
C ARG A 43 -19.23 -12.38 -5.11
N ALA A 44 -18.93 -11.89 -6.31
CA ALA A 44 -19.44 -12.42 -7.57
C ALA A 44 -19.07 -13.90 -7.82
N ASP A 45 -17.96 -14.40 -7.24
CA ASP A 45 -17.53 -15.80 -7.40
C ASP A 45 -18.38 -16.79 -6.58
N LEU A 46 -19.21 -16.30 -5.66
CA LEU A 46 -20.05 -17.13 -4.79
C LEU A 46 -21.38 -17.52 -5.46
N THR A 47 -21.73 -16.94 -6.61
CA THR A 47 -22.98 -17.22 -7.33
C THR A 47 -23.05 -18.66 -7.85
N GLU A 48 -21.90 -19.19 -8.28
CA GLU A 48 -21.78 -20.54 -8.86
C GLU A 48 -20.90 -21.45 -8.00
N PRO A 49 -21.45 -22.52 -7.39
CA PRO A 49 -20.68 -23.48 -6.59
C PRO A 49 -19.52 -24.14 -7.35
N THR A 50 -19.62 -24.30 -8.66
CA THR A 50 -18.59 -24.82 -9.56
C THR A 50 -17.41 -23.86 -9.71
N THR A 51 -17.67 -22.58 -9.91
CA THR A 51 -16.67 -21.51 -10.03
C THR A 51 -15.98 -21.26 -8.70
N LEU A 52 -16.76 -21.20 -7.61
CA LEU A 52 -16.24 -21.15 -6.24
C LEU A 52 -15.34 -22.36 -5.92
N ALA A 53 -15.77 -23.59 -6.27
CA ALA A 53 -14.95 -24.79 -6.08
C ALA A 53 -13.62 -24.73 -6.85
N LYS A 54 -13.61 -24.28 -8.11
CA LYS A 54 -12.38 -24.14 -8.91
C LYS A 54 -11.40 -23.17 -8.26
N LYS A 55 -11.87 -21.99 -7.84
CA LYS A 55 -11.03 -20.97 -7.19
C LYS A 55 -10.49 -21.42 -5.84
N LEU A 56 -11.34 -22.02 -4.99
CA LEU A 56 -10.91 -22.58 -3.71
C LEU A 56 -9.87 -23.70 -3.87
N PHE A 57 -10.06 -24.60 -4.84
CA PHE A 57 -9.12 -25.67 -5.13
C PHE A 57 -7.78 -25.15 -5.66
N GLY A 58 -7.79 -24.14 -6.55
CA GLY A 58 -6.58 -23.47 -7.03
C GLY A 58 -5.79 -22.74 -5.93
N LEU A 59 -6.47 -22.32 -4.85
CA LEU A 59 -5.86 -21.78 -3.63
C LEU A 59 -5.45 -22.87 -2.61
N GLY A 60 -5.48 -24.14 -3.01
CA GLY A 60 -5.06 -25.29 -2.20
C GLY A 60 -6.05 -25.72 -1.12
N ALA A 61 -7.29 -25.24 -1.13
CA ALA A 61 -8.28 -25.57 -0.10
C ALA A 61 -8.75 -27.03 -0.23
N VAL A 62 -8.75 -27.76 0.89
CA VAL A 62 -9.34 -29.10 0.97
C VAL A 62 -10.85 -28.99 0.87
N LEU A 63 -11.42 -29.52 -0.21
CA LEU A 63 -12.87 -29.44 -0.50
C LEU A 63 -13.64 -30.69 -0.07
N PRO A 64 -14.95 -30.58 0.20
CA PRO A 64 -15.82 -31.74 0.42
C PRO A 64 -15.84 -32.73 -0.77
N PRO A 65 -16.27 -33.99 -0.53
CA PRO A 65 -16.47 -35.00 -1.58
C PRO A 65 -17.40 -34.51 -2.69
N LYS A 66 -17.16 -34.96 -3.94
CA LYS A 66 -17.85 -34.45 -5.15
C LYS A 66 -19.37 -34.39 -4.99
N GLY A 67 -20.01 -35.45 -4.49
CA GLY A 67 -21.48 -35.52 -4.34
C GLY A 67 -22.09 -34.57 -3.32
N GLN A 68 -21.32 -34.07 -2.34
CA GLN A 68 -21.81 -33.13 -1.31
C GLN A 68 -21.34 -31.69 -1.57
N ARG A 69 -20.38 -31.50 -2.49
CA ARG A 69 -19.65 -30.24 -2.70
C ARG A 69 -20.55 -29.07 -3.11
N ALA A 70 -21.48 -29.28 -4.04
CA ALA A 70 -22.36 -28.22 -4.52
C ALA A 70 -23.24 -27.68 -3.39
N ALA A 71 -23.99 -28.56 -2.70
CA ALA A 71 -24.84 -28.20 -1.58
C ALA A 71 -24.07 -27.55 -0.41
N TYR A 72 -22.87 -28.05 -0.09
CA TYR A 72 -22.02 -27.45 0.94
C TYR A 72 -21.58 -26.03 0.56
N LEU A 73 -21.17 -25.80 -0.69
CA LEU A 73 -20.69 -24.50 -1.16
C LEU A 73 -21.82 -23.48 -1.33
N SER A 74 -23.01 -23.87 -1.80
CA SER A 74 -24.20 -23.02 -1.78
C SER A 74 -24.53 -22.58 -0.35
N LYS A 75 -24.62 -23.54 0.60
CA LYS A 75 -24.87 -23.22 2.02
C LYS A 75 -23.79 -22.30 2.63
N LEU A 76 -22.54 -22.42 2.20
CA LEU A 76 -21.44 -21.54 2.62
C LEU A 76 -21.55 -20.12 2.00
N ALA A 77 -22.01 -20.02 0.76
CA ALA A 77 -22.25 -18.74 0.08
C ALA A 77 -23.39 -17.97 0.76
N ASP A 78 -24.52 -18.65 1.00
CA ASP A 78 -25.74 -18.10 1.59
C ASP A 78 -25.60 -17.82 3.10
N ALA A 79 -24.66 -18.48 3.79
CA ALA A 79 -24.45 -18.30 5.22
C ALA A 79 -24.29 -16.81 5.58
N PRO A 80 -25.03 -16.29 6.58
CA PRO A 80 -24.89 -14.91 7.01
C PRO A 80 -23.48 -14.68 7.56
N CYS A 81 -22.94 -13.48 7.33
CA CYS A 81 -21.63 -13.12 7.85
C CYS A 81 -21.78 -12.09 8.97
N SER A 82 -21.22 -12.40 10.14
CA SER A 82 -21.38 -11.58 11.35
C SER A 82 -20.49 -10.33 11.37
N ARG A 83 -19.59 -10.17 10.39
CA ARG A 83 -18.64 -9.04 10.32
C ARG A 83 -18.61 -8.47 8.91
N ASN A 84 -18.94 -7.18 8.81
CA ASN A 84 -18.78 -6.40 7.59
C ASN A 84 -17.61 -5.45 7.81
N LEU A 85 -16.63 -5.51 6.91
CA LEU A 85 -15.45 -4.66 6.92
C LEU A 85 -15.52 -3.68 5.75
N LYS A 86 -14.94 -2.49 5.92
CA LYS A 86 -14.67 -1.55 4.83
C LYS A 86 -13.17 -1.50 4.60
N ARG A 87 -12.73 -1.84 3.41
CA ARG A 87 -11.37 -1.56 2.95
C ARG A 87 -11.31 -0.12 2.50
N VAL A 88 -10.40 0.65 3.08
CA VAL A 88 -10.14 2.02 2.63
C VAL A 88 -9.44 2.02 1.28
N GLY A 89 -9.74 3.01 0.43
CA GLY A 89 -9.08 3.13 -0.88
C GLY A 89 -7.60 3.56 -0.80
N ARG A 90 -7.14 4.03 0.36
CA ARG A 90 -5.79 4.56 0.61
C ARG A 90 -5.46 4.54 2.11
N SER A 91 -4.16 4.53 2.43
CA SER A 91 -3.68 4.67 3.82
C SER A 91 -3.97 6.08 4.40
N GLY A 92 -3.65 6.31 5.66
CA GLY A 92 -3.66 7.62 6.30
C GLY A 92 -4.89 7.88 7.18
N TRP A 93 -5.13 9.14 7.49
CA TRP A 93 -6.20 9.58 8.38
C TRP A 93 -7.59 9.41 7.76
N GLN A 94 -8.49 8.87 8.59
CA GLN A 94 -9.92 8.75 8.39
C GLN A 94 -10.66 9.51 9.51
N ASP A 95 -11.98 9.61 9.40
CA ASP A 95 -12.89 9.98 10.49
C ASP A 95 -12.45 11.22 11.30
N ASN A 96 -12.14 12.30 10.58
CA ASN A 96 -11.66 13.58 11.15
C ASN A 96 -10.46 13.44 12.11
N PHE A 97 -9.46 12.63 11.69
CA PHE A 97 -8.21 12.36 12.41
C PHE A 97 -8.35 11.49 13.67
N LEU A 98 -9.51 10.86 13.90
CA LEU A 98 -9.70 9.91 15.00
C LEU A 98 -9.04 8.54 14.75
N THR A 99 -8.84 8.19 13.48
CA THR A 99 -8.33 6.88 13.06
C THR A 99 -7.31 7.01 11.94
N PHE A 100 -6.17 6.33 12.08
CA PHE A 100 -5.12 6.22 11.08
C PHE A 100 -5.07 4.80 10.54
N VAL A 101 -5.37 4.62 9.26
CA VAL A 101 -5.33 3.31 8.60
C VAL A 101 -4.01 3.14 7.88
N TRP A 102 -3.18 2.22 8.36
CA TRP A 102 -1.96 1.79 7.70
C TRP A 102 -2.16 0.45 6.99
N GLN A 103 -1.34 0.17 5.96
CA GLN A 103 -1.50 -1.00 5.07
C GLN A 103 -1.81 -2.32 5.80
N THR A 104 -1.16 -2.54 6.95
CA THR A 104 -1.29 -3.76 7.76
C THR A 104 -1.96 -3.56 9.12
N LYS A 105 -2.32 -2.32 9.51
CA LYS A 105 -2.77 -2.01 10.87
C LYS A 105 -3.66 -0.76 10.91
N VAL A 106 -4.75 -0.82 11.67
CA VAL A 106 -5.54 0.37 12.04
C VAL A 106 -5.11 0.84 13.43
N LEU A 107 -5.02 2.17 13.60
CA LEU A 107 -4.68 2.86 14.85
C LEU A 107 -5.76 3.89 15.16
N GLY A 108 -6.11 4.09 16.42
CA GLY A 108 -7.16 5.04 16.83
C GLY A 108 -8.51 4.37 17.10
N ILE A 109 -9.61 5.08 16.87
CA ILE A 109 -10.96 4.68 17.26
C ILE A 109 -11.69 4.00 16.09
N ASP A 110 -11.56 2.69 15.98
CA ASP A 110 -12.32 1.84 15.06
C ASP A 110 -12.91 0.63 15.82
N GLU A 111 -14.14 0.24 15.49
CA GLU A 111 -14.80 -0.97 16.00
C GLU A 111 -14.26 -2.27 15.36
N GLY A 112 -13.03 -2.23 14.82
CA GLY A 112 -12.46 -3.28 14.00
C GLY A 112 -13.24 -3.51 12.69
N ARG A 113 -13.76 -2.45 12.09
CA ARG A 113 -14.47 -2.47 10.80
C ARG A 113 -13.56 -2.06 9.65
N LEU A 114 -12.53 -1.24 9.89
CA LEU A 114 -11.63 -0.78 8.84
C LEU A 114 -10.50 -1.78 8.58
N ILE A 115 -10.09 -1.89 7.32
CA ILE A 115 -8.85 -2.58 6.92
C ILE A 115 -8.08 -1.76 5.88
N GLY A 116 -6.75 -1.93 5.88
CA GLY A 116 -5.85 -1.22 4.97
C GLY A 116 -6.10 -1.47 3.48
N PRO A 117 -5.60 -0.57 2.61
CA PRO A 117 -5.80 -0.64 1.16
C PRO A 117 -5.29 -1.94 0.55
N ARG A 118 -5.84 -2.30 -0.61
CA ARG A 118 -5.48 -3.53 -1.33
C ARG A 118 -3.99 -3.49 -1.70
N VAL A 119 -3.30 -4.58 -1.39
CA VAL A 119 -1.96 -4.87 -1.91
C VAL A 119 -2.15 -5.79 -3.11
N SER A 120 -1.58 -5.45 -4.27
CA SER A 120 -1.61 -6.33 -5.44
C SER A 120 -0.93 -7.67 -5.10
N THR A 121 -1.48 -8.75 -5.64
CA THR A 121 -0.98 -10.13 -5.45
C THR A 121 0.19 -10.47 -6.36
N ASP A 122 0.43 -9.68 -7.41
CA ASP A 122 1.41 -9.99 -8.44
C ASP A 122 2.81 -9.43 -8.08
N GLU A 123 3.62 -10.34 -7.51
CA GLU A 123 5.11 -10.43 -7.39
C GLU A 123 5.99 -9.22 -7.04
N SER A 124 5.53 -7.99 -7.17
CA SER A 124 6.24 -6.79 -6.75
C SER A 124 6.18 -6.63 -5.22
N GLU A 125 7.22 -7.11 -4.52
CA GLU A 125 7.52 -6.76 -3.13
C GLU A 125 7.80 -5.24 -2.92
N ARG A 126 7.80 -4.43 -3.99
CA ARG A 126 7.98 -2.98 -3.94
C ARG A 126 6.74 -2.26 -3.39
N GLY A 127 6.99 -1.34 -2.45
CA GLY A 127 5.97 -0.67 -1.66
C GLY A 127 5.19 -1.58 -0.71
N ARG A 128 5.60 -2.85 -0.53
CA ARG A 128 5.04 -3.73 0.49
C ARG A 128 5.78 -3.51 1.81
N VAL A 129 5.05 -3.10 2.83
CA VAL A 129 5.62 -2.76 4.14
C VAL A 129 5.79 -4.01 4.99
N ARG A 130 6.93 -4.15 5.67
CA ARG A 130 7.27 -5.29 6.53
C ARG A 130 7.84 -4.78 7.85
N ILE A 131 7.36 -5.35 8.96
CA ILE A 131 7.98 -5.17 10.28
C ILE A 131 9.13 -6.18 10.38
N SER A 132 10.31 -5.72 10.80
CA SER A 132 11.49 -6.55 11.01
C SER A 132 12.34 -5.98 12.15
N GLY A 133 12.90 -6.84 13.00
CA GLY A 133 13.58 -6.43 14.22
C GLY A 133 12.64 -5.86 15.29
N THR A 134 13.19 -5.08 16.22
CA THR A 134 12.44 -4.39 17.29
C THR A 134 12.64 -2.88 17.21
N TYR A 135 11.80 -2.13 17.92
CA TYR A 135 11.90 -0.67 18.01
C TYR A 135 13.24 -0.23 18.65
N GLU A 136 13.68 -0.95 19.68
CA GLU A 136 14.93 -0.70 20.40
C GLU A 136 16.12 -0.90 19.46
N SER A 137 16.16 -2.03 18.75
CA SER A 137 17.20 -2.30 17.76
C SER A 137 17.23 -1.25 16.63
N TRP A 138 16.07 -0.76 16.18
CA TRP A 138 15.99 0.33 15.19
C TRP A 138 16.50 1.66 15.77
N LYS A 139 16.12 1.98 17.00
CA LYS A 139 16.52 3.21 17.71
C LYS A 139 18.03 3.26 17.92
N ASP A 140 18.62 2.16 18.38
CA ASP A 140 20.05 2.05 18.71
C ASP A 140 20.94 1.92 17.46
N SER A 141 20.36 1.59 16.30
CA SER A 141 21.04 1.60 15.00
C SER A 141 20.70 2.84 14.18
N VAL A 142 19.60 2.82 13.42
CA VAL A 142 19.17 3.90 12.51
C VAL A 142 18.98 5.22 13.27
N GLY A 143 18.33 5.19 14.44
CA GLY A 143 18.09 6.38 15.25
C GLY A 143 19.37 7.05 15.77
N VAL A 144 20.35 6.27 16.22
CA VAL A 144 21.68 6.76 16.64
C VAL A 144 22.48 7.27 15.45
N LEU A 145 22.56 6.50 14.36
CA LEU A 145 23.31 6.86 13.15
C LEU A 145 22.79 8.15 12.50
N SER A 146 21.48 8.41 12.54
CA SER A 146 20.90 9.65 12.02
C SER A 146 21.45 10.91 12.67
N LYS A 147 21.91 10.86 13.92
CA LYS A 147 22.50 12.03 14.62
C LYS A 147 23.79 12.53 13.99
N PHE A 148 24.50 11.66 13.26
CA PHE A 148 25.81 11.96 12.65
C PHE A 148 25.70 12.44 11.19
N SER A 149 24.48 12.58 10.64
CA SER A 149 24.27 13.09 9.29
C SER A 149 22.97 13.88 9.19
N SER A 150 23.07 15.18 8.93
CA SER A 150 21.91 16.06 8.75
C SER A 150 20.96 15.58 7.66
N TYR A 151 21.47 14.89 6.63
CA TYR A 151 20.63 14.27 5.58
C TYR A 151 19.88 13.04 6.07
N ALA A 152 20.50 12.19 6.91
CA ALA A 152 19.82 11.05 7.53
C ALA A 152 18.77 11.51 8.56
N MET A 153 19.13 12.50 9.39
CA MET A 153 18.19 13.17 10.30
C MET A 153 17.00 13.78 9.55
N LEU A 154 17.24 14.48 8.44
CA LEU A 154 16.17 15.01 7.58
C LEU A 154 15.29 13.89 7.01
N ALA A 155 15.86 12.80 6.52
CA ALA A 155 15.11 11.68 5.96
C ALA A 155 14.22 10.98 7.01
N VAL A 156 14.71 10.80 8.23
CA VAL A 156 13.94 10.22 9.35
C VAL A 156 12.89 11.19 9.89
N ALA A 157 13.24 12.47 10.07
CA ALA A 157 12.27 13.50 10.48
C ALA A 157 11.12 13.65 9.47
N SER A 158 11.43 13.52 8.17
CA SER A 158 10.44 13.50 7.09
C SER A 158 9.46 12.33 7.17
N ALA A 159 9.87 11.19 7.73
CA ALA A 159 8.95 10.09 7.95
C ALA A 159 7.94 10.39 9.07
N PHE A 160 8.40 11.01 10.15
CA PHE A 160 7.55 11.41 11.28
C PHE A 160 6.66 12.62 10.97
N ALA A 161 7.12 13.55 10.14
CA ALA A 161 6.35 14.73 9.74
C ALA A 161 5.22 14.40 8.74
N ALA A 162 5.32 13.31 7.97
CA ALA A 162 4.34 12.94 6.94
C ALA A 162 2.88 12.83 7.43
N PRO A 163 2.57 12.12 8.53
CA PRO A 163 1.21 12.09 9.08
C PRO A 163 0.79 13.41 9.73
N LEU A 164 1.74 14.27 10.10
CA LEU A 164 1.45 15.54 10.79
C LEU A 164 1.02 16.65 9.83
N LEU A 165 1.47 16.65 8.56
CA LEU A 165 1.13 17.69 7.58
C LEU A 165 -0.38 17.95 7.49
N LEU A 166 -1.18 16.88 7.49
CA LEU A 166 -2.63 16.99 7.42
C LEU A 166 -3.24 17.71 8.62
N VAL A 167 -2.73 17.41 9.82
CA VAL A 167 -3.12 18.02 11.10
C VAL A 167 -2.64 19.47 11.20
N SER A 168 -1.41 19.75 10.75
CA SER A 168 -0.77 21.07 10.87
C SER A 168 -1.18 22.08 9.79
N ALA A 169 -2.19 21.75 8.97
CA ALA A 169 -2.63 22.57 7.84
C ALA A 169 -1.61 22.75 6.68
N GLU A 170 -0.56 21.92 6.58
CA GLU A 170 0.57 22.11 5.65
C GLU A 170 0.53 21.26 4.38
N ASP A 171 0.96 21.80 3.24
CA ASP A 171 0.88 21.14 1.94
C ASP A 171 2.07 20.20 1.61
N SER A 172 1.95 19.49 0.48
CA SER A 172 2.96 18.54 -0.01
C SER A 172 4.20 19.19 -0.70
N PHE A 173 5.38 19.32 -0.05
CA PHE A 173 6.74 19.64 -0.60
C PHE A 173 7.84 18.52 -0.44
N ALA A 174 8.77 18.25 -1.39
CA ALA A 174 9.81 17.17 -1.26
C ALA A 174 11.25 17.55 -0.97
N ILE A 175 11.96 16.47 -0.60
CA ILE A 175 13.40 16.34 -0.58
C ILE A 175 13.87 15.48 -1.77
N CYS A 176 14.62 16.10 -2.67
CA CYS A 176 15.44 15.41 -3.66
C CYS A 176 16.88 15.31 -3.14
N LEU A 177 17.35 14.08 -2.88
CA LEU A 177 18.72 13.79 -2.51
C LEU A 177 19.56 13.77 -3.79
N ALA A 178 20.24 14.88 -4.07
CA ALA A 178 21.07 15.07 -5.26
C ALA A 178 22.56 15.13 -4.88
N ALA A 179 23.30 14.05 -5.19
CA ALA A 179 24.73 13.90 -4.89
C ALA A 179 25.38 12.99 -5.96
N ARG A 180 26.72 12.87 -5.95
CA ARG A 180 27.45 11.95 -6.85
C ARG A 180 27.01 10.49 -6.63
N THR A 181 27.19 9.65 -7.64
CA THR A 181 27.00 8.19 -7.52
C THR A 181 27.83 7.64 -6.35
N ARG A 182 27.30 6.65 -5.62
CA ARG A 182 27.87 6.05 -4.39
C ARG A 182 28.01 6.97 -3.15
N SER A 183 27.56 8.23 -3.17
CA SER A 183 27.57 9.13 -1.99
C SER A 183 26.52 8.81 -0.90
N GLY A 184 26.09 7.55 -0.74
CA GLY A 184 25.16 7.14 0.33
C GLY A 184 23.68 7.54 0.17
N LYS A 185 23.26 8.09 -0.97
CA LYS A 185 21.86 8.51 -1.22
C LYS A 185 20.82 7.44 -0.89
N THR A 186 20.97 6.24 -1.45
CA THR A 186 20.09 5.09 -1.20
C THR A 186 20.06 4.71 0.28
N ALA A 187 21.20 4.75 0.99
CA ALA A 187 21.25 4.45 2.42
C ALA A 187 20.45 5.49 3.24
N ILE A 188 20.62 6.79 2.96
CA ILE A 188 19.85 7.88 3.59
C ILE A 188 18.34 7.71 3.31
N ALA A 189 17.98 7.41 2.06
CA ALA A 189 16.60 7.15 1.67
C ALA A 189 16.02 5.92 2.40
N GLN A 190 16.78 4.83 2.53
CA GLN A 190 16.41 3.64 3.31
C GLN A 190 16.24 3.93 4.80
N MET A 191 17.07 4.81 5.40
CA MET A 191 16.92 5.20 6.81
C MET A 191 15.56 5.87 7.05
N GLY A 192 15.14 6.81 6.20
CA GLY A 192 13.79 7.36 6.24
C GLY A 192 12.71 6.31 5.97
N ALA A 193 12.87 5.52 4.90
CA ALA A 193 11.92 4.48 4.49
C ALA A 193 11.70 3.39 5.57
N SER A 194 12.71 3.10 6.38
CA SER A 194 12.64 2.09 7.44
C SER A 194 11.61 2.42 8.52
N VAL A 195 11.33 3.71 8.78
CA VAL A 195 10.28 4.16 9.72
C VAL A 195 8.89 3.67 9.30
N VAL A 196 8.62 3.60 7.99
CA VAL A 196 7.36 3.09 7.42
C VAL A 196 7.45 1.60 7.02
N GLY A 197 8.44 0.86 7.51
CA GLY A 197 8.59 -0.58 7.21
C GLY A 197 9.09 -0.88 5.79
N LEU A 198 9.78 0.06 5.13
CA LEU A 198 10.44 -0.12 3.83
C LEU A 198 11.98 -0.12 3.96
N GLY A 199 12.51 -0.84 4.96
CA GLY A 199 13.95 -0.80 5.27
C GLY A 199 14.88 -1.44 4.23
N GLN A 200 14.38 -2.35 3.38
CA GLN A 200 15.19 -3.02 2.36
C GLN A 200 15.07 -2.34 0.99
N LYS A 201 16.18 -2.20 0.25
CA LYS A 201 16.19 -1.62 -1.12
C LYS A 201 15.22 -2.34 -2.08
N SER A 202 15.04 -3.65 -1.89
CA SER A 202 14.06 -4.47 -2.62
C SER A 202 12.60 -4.03 -2.42
N ASN A 203 12.25 -3.48 -1.26
CA ASN A 203 10.91 -2.98 -0.97
C ASN A 203 10.70 -1.52 -1.41
N LEU A 204 11.74 -0.77 -1.78
CA LEU A 204 11.57 0.59 -2.28
C LEU A 204 10.85 0.60 -3.63
N MET A 205 10.03 1.62 -3.84
CA MET A 205 9.52 1.95 -5.17
C MET A 205 10.68 2.44 -6.03
N THR A 206 10.64 2.17 -7.33
CA THR A 206 11.75 2.52 -8.23
C THR A 206 11.27 3.29 -9.43
N TRP A 207 12.12 4.18 -9.91
CA TRP A 207 11.90 4.88 -11.16
C TRP A 207 11.84 3.98 -12.39
N HIS A 208 12.25 2.71 -12.29
CA HIS A 208 12.03 1.71 -13.36
C HIS A 208 10.54 1.42 -13.63
N ASN A 209 9.67 1.54 -12.62
CA ASN A 209 8.23 1.34 -12.77
C ASN A 209 7.63 2.40 -13.73
N THR A 210 6.44 2.20 -14.32
CA THR A 210 5.80 3.22 -15.16
C THR A 210 5.21 4.36 -14.31
N GLU A 211 4.79 5.48 -14.92
CA GLU A 211 4.05 6.52 -14.17
C GLU A 211 2.77 5.93 -13.56
N ALA A 212 1.96 5.21 -14.35
CA ALA A 212 0.76 4.52 -13.88
C ALA A 212 1.03 3.48 -12.77
N GLY A 213 2.14 2.74 -12.88
CA GLY A 213 2.54 1.77 -11.86
C GLY A 213 3.04 2.41 -10.56
N LEU A 214 3.59 3.63 -10.60
CA LEU A 214 3.84 4.42 -9.39
C LEU A 214 2.52 4.94 -8.81
N GLU A 215 1.67 5.52 -9.66
CA GLU A 215 0.33 6.03 -9.32
C GLU A 215 -0.53 4.98 -8.59
N GLU A 216 -0.50 3.70 -8.99
CA GLU A 216 -1.16 2.61 -8.24
C GLU A 216 -0.57 2.36 -6.84
N GLN A 217 0.73 2.57 -6.66
CA GLN A 217 1.43 2.27 -5.40
C GLN A 217 1.35 3.39 -4.36
N LEU A 218 1.37 4.66 -4.79
CA LEU A 218 1.33 5.84 -3.94
C LEU A 218 0.13 5.96 -2.97
N PRO A 219 -1.13 5.57 -3.29
CA PRO A 219 -2.24 5.66 -2.32
C PRO A 219 -2.00 4.81 -1.06
N ARG A 220 -1.16 3.77 -1.14
CA ARG A 220 -0.78 2.93 0.02
C ARG A 220 0.17 3.65 0.99
N PHE A 221 0.67 4.84 0.62
CA PHE A 221 1.55 5.71 1.41
C PHE A 221 0.94 7.09 1.68
N ASN A 222 -0.38 7.21 1.51
CA ASN A 222 -1.14 8.40 1.88
C ASN A 222 -1.01 8.69 3.40
N ASP A 223 -0.76 9.94 3.76
CA ASP A 223 -0.30 10.47 5.07
C ASP A 223 0.96 9.77 5.65
N CYS A 224 1.82 9.21 4.79
CA CYS A 224 3.08 8.56 5.16
C CYS A 224 4.22 8.96 4.22
N LEU A 225 5.43 8.47 4.52
CA LEU A 225 6.60 8.64 3.66
C LEU A 225 6.56 7.67 2.46
N SER A 226 6.60 8.22 1.25
CA SER A 226 6.89 7.49 0.02
C SER A 226 8.37 7.61 -0.35
N VAL A 227 9.05 6.53 -0.73
CA VAL A 227 10.45 6.61 -1.20
C VAL A 227 10.58 5.97 -2.58
N ILE A 228 11.13 6.74 -3.52
CA ILE A 228 11.39 6.32 -4.91
C ILE A 228 12.89 6.48 -5.19
N ASP A 229 13.56 5.35 -5.42
CA ASP A 229 15.01 5.28 -5.67
C ASP A 229 15.32 4.73 -7.09
N ASP A 230 16.60 4.49 -7.37
CA ASP A 230 17.10 3.78 -8.56
C ASP A 230 16.98 4.59 -9.86
N PHE A 231 17.22 5.90 -9.78
CA PHE A 231 17.21 6.85 -10.92
C PHE A 231 18.06 6.37 -12.12
N GLU A 232 19.25 5.80 -11.83
CA GLU A 232 20.17 5.25 -12.84
C GLU A 232 19.50 4.19 -13.74
N THR A 233 18.47 3.49 -13.26
CA THR A 233 17.75 2.45 -14.02
C THR A 233 16.63 2.96 -14.93
N MET A 234 16.39 4.28 -15.00
CA MET A 234 15.47 4.86 -15.97
C MET A 234 16.03 4.80 -17.38
N LYS A 235 15.23 4.27 -18.30
CA LYS A 235 15.46 4.36 -19.74
C LYS A 235 15.05 5.74 -20.28
N GLY A 236 15.69 6.17 -21.36
CA GLY A 236 15.43 7.46 -22.03
C GLY A 236 16.58 8.46 -21.87
N SER A 237 16.47 9.57 -22.60
CA SER A 237 17.41 10.70 -22.50
C SER A 237 17.28 11.42 -21.15
N ASP A 238 18.28 12.20 -20.75
CA ASP A 238 18.22 12.92 -19.48
C ASP A 238 17.10 13.98 -19.44
N VAL A 239 16.75 14.55 -20.61
CA VAL A 239 15.54 15.38 -20.78
C VAL A 239 14.29 14.57 -20.42
N HIS A 240 14.13 13.37 -20.96
CA HIS A 240 12.98 12.51 -20.66
C HIS A 240 12.92 12.11 -19.17
N LYS A 241 14.07 11.73 -18.57
CA LYS A 241 14.16 11.43 -17.13
C LYS A 241 13.75 12.64 -16.28
N TYR A 242 14.23 13.83 -16.62
CA TYR A 242 13.91 15.07 -15.91
C TYR A 242 12.43 15.44 -16.06
N GLU A 243 11.88 15.37 -17.27
CA GLU A 243 10.46 15.61 -17.50
C GLU A 243 9.58 14.63 -16.73
N ARG A 244 9.98 13.36 -16.66
CA ARG A 244 9.27 12.33 -15.91
C ARG A 244 9.33 12.55 -14.41
N ILE A 245 10.50 12.89 -13.84
CA ILE A 245 10.60 13.36 -12.45
C ILE A 245 9.63 14.53 -12.26
N ARG A 246 9.71 15.57 -13.10
CA ARG A 246 8.90 16.78 -13.01
C ARG A 246 7.39 16.50 -13.13
N ASN A 247 6.98 15.55 -13.95
CA ASN A 247 5.58 15.19 -14.17
C ASN A 247 5.00 14.46 -12.96
N VAL A 248 5.70 13.42 -12.48
CA VAL A 248 5.39 12.78 -11.20
C VAL A 248 5.38 13.85 -10.12
N SER A 249 6.35 14.78 -10.12
CA SER A 249 6.45 15.85 -9.13
C SER A 249 5.22 16.73 -9.02
N TYR A 250 4.72 17.22 -10.15
CA TYR A 250 3.55 18.08 -10.16
C TYR A 250 2.25 17.32 -9.85
N GLY A 251 2.04 16.13 -10.42
CA GLY A 251 0.84 15.33 -10.14
C GLY A 251 0.74 14.95 -8.66
N VAL A 252 1.88 14.65 -8.06
CA VAL A 252 2.04 14.36 -6.65
C VAL A 252 1.83 15.60 -5.76
N GLY A 253 2.41 16.75 -6.09
CA GLY A 253 2.19 18.01 -5.35
C GLY A 253 0.74 18.52 -5.42
N ALA A 254 0.05 18.31 -6.54
CA ALA A 254 -1.39 18.55 -6.68
C ALA A 254 -2.27 17.44 -6.07
N GLY A 255 -1.67 16.31 -5.66
CA GLY A 255 -2.33 15.12 -5.14
C GLY A 255 -3.41 14.55 -6.08
N ALA A 256 -3.21 14.61 -7.40
CA ALA A 256 -4.23 14.32 -8.41
C ALA A 256 -3.75 13.33 -9.49
N GLU A 257 -4.57 12.32 -9.77
CA GLU A 257 -4.47 11.43 -10.93
C GLU A 257 -4.76 12.21 -12.23
N LYS A 258 -3.97 11.98 -13.30
CA LYS A 258 -4.30 12.49 -14.64
C LYS A 258 -5.34 11.59 -15.31
N GLN A 259 -6.61 11.95 -15.17
CA GLN A 259 -7.74 11.21 -15.76
C GLN A 259 -7.55 10.96 -17.27
N ARG A 260 -7.57 9.68 -17.70
CA ARG A 260 -7.50 9.28 -19.12
C ARG A 260 -8.42 8.10 -19.43
N HIS A 261 -9.28 8.31 -20.44
CA HIS A 261 -10.22 7.39 -21.09
C HIS A 261 -11.32 6.72 -20.23
N SER A 262 -12.52 6.66 -20.80
CA SER A 262 -13.79 6.36 -20.11
C SER A 262 -14.02 4.90 -19.70
N SER A 263 -13.18 3.95 -20.13
CA SER A 263 -13.29 2.54 -19.75
C SER A 263 -12.70 2.22 -18.37
N PHE A 264 -11.88 3.12 -17.81
CA PHE A 264 -11.29 3.00 -16.47
C PHE A 264 -11.87 4.04 -15.50
N ALA A 265 -13.17 4.34 -15.61
CA ALA A 265 -13.91 5.25 -14.74
C ALA A 265 -14.12 4.70 -13.30
N THR A 266 -13.03 4.29 -12.64
CA THR A 266 -13.01 4.11 -11.19
C THR A 266 -13.18 5.48 -10.54
N ARG A 267 -13.96 5.56 -9.45
CA ARG A 267 -14.09 6.79 -8.66
C ARG A 267 -12.71 7.34 -8.28
N THR A 268 -12.47 8.62 -8.59
CA THR A 268 -11.20 9.37 -8.45
C THR A 268 -10.21 8.76 -7.46
N ARG A 269 -9.14 8.14 -7.97
CA ARG A 269 -8.11 7.53 -7.14
C ARG A 269 -7.16 8.63 -6.63
N LEU A 270 -7.51 9.23 -5.51
CA LEU A 270 -6.78 10.38 -4.95
C LEU A 270 -5.69 9.92 -3.98
N TRP A 271 -4.45 9.88 -4.47
CA TRP A 271 -3.24 9.59 -3.69
C TRP A 271 -2.46 10.84 -3.27
N ARG A 272 -2.08 10.89 -1.99
CA ARG A 272 -1.18 11.91 -1.43
C ARG A 272 0.25 11.34 -1.39
N THR A 273 1.19 12.07 -1.98
CA THR A 273 2.64 11.90 -1.86
C THR A 273 3.24 13.32 -2.04
N ILE A 274 4.55 13.49 -2.15
CA ILE A 274 5.21 14.79 -2.17
C ILE A 274 6.21 14.97 -3.33
N VAL A 275 6.20 16.12 -4.04
CA VAL A 275 7.40 16.73 -4.67
C VAL A 275 7.42 18.28 -4.64
N THR A 276 8.61 18.90 -4.60
CA THR A 276 8.87 20.34 -4.38
C THR A 276 8.69 21.23 -5.62
N LYS A 277 7.97 22.36 -5.43
CA LYS A 277 8.42 23.72 -5.82
C LYS A 277 7.79 24.77 -4.88
N ARG A 278 8.11 26.06 -5.06
CA ARG A 278 7.93 27.17 -4.10
C ARG A 278 6.74 28.10 -4.46
N GLN A 279 5.82 28.32 -3.50
CA GLN A 279 4.84 29.44 -3.36
C GLN A 279 3.76 29.65 -4.47
N PRO A 280 2.64 30.38 -4.18
CA PRO A 280 1.81 30.44 -2.96
C PRO A 280 0.28 30.24 -3.20
N LEU A 281 -0.48 30.24 -2.10
CA LEU A 281 -1.96 30.16 -1.88
C LEU A 281 -2.85 31.01 -2.85
N TRP A 282 -4.16 30.84 -3.12
CA TRP A 282 -5.34 29.97 -2.76
C TRP A 282 -6.46 30.25 -3.86
N PRO A 283 -7.77 29.82 -3.80
CA PRO A 283 -8.49 28.76 -3.06
C PRO A 283 -9.33 27.78 -3.94
N ASP A 284 -9.48 26.50 -3.55
CA ASP A 284 -10.79 25.81 -3.55
C ASP A 284 -10.75 24.49 -2.73
N GLY A 285 -11.91 23.90 -2.43
CA GLY A 285 -12.09 22.84 -1.44
C GLY A 285 -11.63 21.43 -1.86
N LYS A 286 -10.39 21.05 -1.49
CA LYS A 286 -9.93 19.69 -1.06
C LYS A 286 -8.39 19.66 -0.88
N ARG A 287 -7.88 19.92 0.34
CA ARG A 287 -6.42 19.96 0.64
C ARG A 287 -5.82 18.54 0.82
N ARG A 288 -4.58 18.29 0.37
CA ARG A 288 -3.95 16.95 0.14
C ARG A 288 -2.43 16.96 0.47
N ARG A 289 -1.94 16.00 1.28
CA ARG A 289 -0.69 16.15 2.10
C ARG A 289 -0.01 14.79 2.47
N SER A 290 1.28 14.54 2.17
CA SER A 290 2.10 13.33 2.55
C SER A 290 3.57 13.51 2.15
N ILE A 291 4.62 13.10 2.89
CA ILE A 291 6.06 13.31 2.50
C ILE A 291 6.64 12.24 1.56
N ALA A 292 7.66 12.60 0.78
CA ALA A 292 8.42 11.70 -0.10
C ALA A 292 9.89 12.13 -0.26
N ILE A 293 10.74 11.13 -0.54
CA ILE A 293 12.17 11.31 -0.83
C ILE A 293 12.47 10.73 -2.21
N LEU A 294 13.10 11.54 -3.06
CA LEU A 294 13.59 11.14 -4.37
C LEU A 294 15.13 11.09 -4.35
N SER A 295 15.73 10.07 -4.96
CA SER A 295 17.17 9.96 -5.16
C SER A 295 17.51 10.31 -6.61
N ALA A 296 18.48 11.20 -6.84
CA ALA A 296 18.96 11.56 -8.17
C ALA A 296 20.47 11.83 -8.18
N ASP A 297 21.11 11.67 -9.33
CA ASP A 297 22.53 11.98 -9.52
C ASP A 297 22.72 13.42 -10.00
N LYS A 298 23.86 14.01 -9.62
CA LYS A 298 24.43 15.15 -10.36
C LYS A 298 25.56 14.61 -11.22
N VAL A 299 25.48 14.90 -12.52
CA VAL A 299 26.62 14.83 -13.46
C VAL A 299 27.61 15.93 -13.09
#